data_AF-A0A2W7QX43-F1
#
_entry.id   AF-A0A2W7QX43-F1
#
_cell.length_a   1.000
_cell.length_b   1.000
_cell.length_c   1.000
_cell.angle_alpha   90.00
_cell.angle_beta   90.00
_cell.angle_gamma   90.00
#
_symmetry.space_group_name_H-M   'P 1'
#
loop_
_entity.id
_entity.type
_entity.pdbx_description
1 polymer ?
#
loop_
_entity_poly.entity_id
_entity_poly.type
_entity_poly.pdbx_seq_one_letter_code
_entity_poly.pdbx_strand_id
1 'polypeptide(L)'
;MIILIGAGLSGLLTAYRLKKEGIAFKILEARTRIGGRINTVVGSDNTPVEMGATWFSDQHQHLRALLDELGIKYFEQYMEGNALYQASSAAPAEAIQIPRQAPSYRISGGTSHLIETLFKALGQKNVLLDQTVTEIRFRKDAVEVIAKETFIADKVVLALPPKLWAKKIKFDSALPSNLMAVASHTHTWMEDSIKVALSFSTPFWQEHKLSGLLFSNPGPVVEFYDHSNNERSKFALCGFVNSSYKILSFEERKARIITQLKRAFGTQIENFIDYTECVWSDEINTFEPSDIEHFPHQNNGNPIFKNTFYDDRMIISSAESAAQSPGYMDGAVYAGNLTANKLIAAN
;
A
#
# COMPACT_ATOMS: atom_id res chain seq x y z
N MET A 1 15.02 -24.36 1.08
CA MET A 1 13.76 -23.61 0.87
C MET A 1 13.79 -22.30 1.65
N ILE A 2 13.20 -21.24 1.08
CA ILE A 2 13.11 -19.90 1.66
C ILE A 2 11.68 -19.62 2.13
N ILE A 3 11.50 -19.07 3.33
CA ILE A 3 10.20 -18.56 3.80
C ILE A 3 10.16 -17.04 3.63
N LEU A 4 9.12 -16.53 2.99
CA LEU A 4 8.83 -15.09 2.92
C LEU A 4 7.63 -14.79 3.82
N ILE A 5 7.76 -13.80 4.69
CA ILE A 5 6.70 -13.37 5.60
C ILE A 5 6.07 -12.10 5.02
N GLY A 6 4.85 -12.22 4.50
CA GLY A 6 4.09 -11.17 3.85
C GLY A 6 3.92 -11.38 2.33
N ALA A 7 2.67 -11.42 1.88
CA ALA A 7 2.26 -11.45 0.47
C ALA A 7 1.92 -10.05 -0.07
N GLY A 8 2.66 -9.02 0.39
CA GLY A 8 2.69 -7.71 -0.26
C GLY A 8 3.56 -7.69 -1.52
N LEU A 9 3.62 -6.55 -2.21
CA LEU A 9 4.37 -6.41 -3.48
C LEU A 9 5.82 -6.89 -3.39
N SER A 10 6.55 -6.50 -2.33
CA SER A 10 7.96 -6.89 -2.16
C SER A 10 8.13 -8.41 -2.00
N GLY A 11 7.30 -9.05 -1.18
CA GLY A 11 7.35 -10.50 -0.95
C GLY A 11 6.93 -11.29 -2.18
N LEU A 12 5.83 -10.91 -2.84
CA LEU A 12 5.37 -11.55 -4.08
C LEU A 12 6.39 -11.42 -5.21
N LEU A 13 7.01 -10.25 -5.37
CA LEU A 13 8.05 -10.03 -6.38
C LEU A 13 9.30 -10.85 -6.08
N THR A 14 9.77 -10.87 -4.82
CA THR A 14 10.92 -11.68 -4.41
C THR A 14 10.67 -13.15 -4.77
N ALA A 15 9.50 -13.68 -4.38
CA ALA A 15 9.10 -15.04 -4.70
C ALA A 15 8.99 -15.29 -6.22
N TYR A 16 8.53 -14.31 -6.98
CA TYR A 16 8.41 -14.42 -8.44
C TYR A 16 9.79 -14.58 -9.10
N ARG A 17 10.78 -13.83 -8.63
CA ARG A 17 12.18 -13.98 -9.06
C ARG A 17 12.76 -15.32 -8.65
N LEU A 18 12.57 -15.75 -7.40
CA LEU A 18 13.03 -17.07 -6.93
C LEU A 18 12.42 -18.22 -7.75
N LYS A 19 11.14 -18.10 -8.11
CA LYS A 19 10.45 -19.10 -8.96
C LYS A 19 11.08 -19.23 -10.34
N LYS A 20 11.49 -18.11 -10.96
CA LYS A 20 12.16 -18.11 -12.27
C LYS A 20 13.48 -18.88 -12.25
N GLU A 21 14.17 -18.86 -11.12
CA GLU A 21 15.42 -19.60 -10.90
C GLU A 21 15.23 -21.01 -10.33
N GLY A 22 13.98 -21.49 -10.17
CA GLY A 22 13.70 -22.82 -9.63
C GLY A 22 14.00 -22.98 -8.14
N ILE A 23 14.22 -21.89 -7.41
CA ILE A 23 14.53 -21.92 -5.97
C ILE A 23 13.23 -22.12 -5.17
N ALA A 24 13.23 -23.11 -4.28
CA ALA A 24 12.05 -23.45 -3.49
C ALA A 24 11.72 -22.38 -2.44
N PHE A 25 10.45 -21.96 -2.38
CA PHE A 25 9.96 -21.00 -1.38
C PHE A 25 8.53 -21.28 -0.92
N LYS A 26 8.14 -20.64 0.19
CA LYS A 26 6.76 -20.44 0.64
C LYS A 26 6.56 -19.01 1.11
N ILE A 27 5.37 -18.46 0.87
CA ILE A 27 4.93 -17.17 1.45
C ILE A 27 3.91 -17.44 2.53
N LEU A 28 4.11 -16.83 3.70
CA LEU A 28 3.15 -16.82 4.81
C LEU A 28 2.54 -15.42 4.92
N GLU A 29 1.23 -15.31 4.74
CA GLU A 29 0.49 -14.05 4.80
C GLU A 29 -0.49 -14.07 5.97
N ALA A 30 -0.44 -13.04 6.81
CA ALA A 30 -1.29 -12.94 7.99
C ALA A 30 -2.77 -12.72 7.64
N ARG A 31 -3.07 -12.01 6.55
CA ARG A 31 -4.45 -11.77 6.10
C ARG A 31 -5.04 -12.95 5.35
N THR A 32 -6.36 -12.91 5.19
CA THR A 32 -7.12 -13.75 4.26
C THR A 32 -7.03 -13.26 2.80
N ARG A 33 -6.20 -12.25 2.52
CA ARG A 33 -5.97 -11.67 1.19
C ARG A 33 -4.50 -11.36 0.97
N ILE A 34 -4.09 -11.36 -0.29
CA ILE A 34 -2.79 -10.86 -0.75
C ILE A 34 -2.79 -9.32 -0.90
N GLY A 35 -1.62 -8.74 -1.16
CA GLY A 35 -1.45 -7.35 -1.58
C GLY A 35 -1.02 -6.38 -0.48
N GLY A 36 -1.29 -6.71 0.79
CA GLY A 36 -0.92 -5.85 1.92
C GLY A 36 -1.54 -4.45 1.80
N ARG A 37 -0.68 -3.43 1.62
CA ARG A 37 -1.06 -2.01 1.42
C ARG A 37 -1.55 -1.67 0.01
N ILE A 38 -1.49 -2.61 -0.92
CA ILE A 38 -2.17 -2.53 -2.21
C ILE A 38 -3.51 -3.23 -2.06
N ASN A 39 -4.59 -2.50 -2.30
CA ASN A 39 -5.95 -3.00 -2.15
C ASN A 39 -6.92 -2.20 -3.02
N THR A 40 -7.26 -2.75 -4.17
CA THR A 40 -8.39 -2.31 -5.00
C THR A 40 -9.66 -3.01 -4.52
N VAL A 41 -10.66 -2.23 -4.10
CA VAL A 41 -12.01 -2.72 -3.75
C VAL A 41 -12.91 -2.53 -4.95
N VAL A 42 -13.80 -3.49 -5.21
CA VAL A 42 -14.77 -3.42 -6.31
C VAL A 42 -16.15 -3.14 -5.72
N GLY A 43 -16.76 -2.03 -6.13
CA GLY A 43 -18.11 -1.62 -5.71
C GLY A 43 -19.21 -2.54 -6.25
N SER A 44 -20.45 -2.29 -5.83
CA SER A 44 -21.64 -3.08 -6.22
C SER A 44 -21.93 -3.02 -7.72
N ASP A 45 -21.51 -1.94 -8.38
CA ASP A 45 -21.62 -1.74 -9.83
C ASP A 45 -20.37 -2.19 -10.61
N ASN A 46 -19.44 -2.89 -9.96
CA ASN A 46 -18.13 -3.27 -10.46
C ASN A 46 -17.16 -2.09 -10.69
N THR A 47 -17.40 -0.92 -10.10
CA THR A 47 -16.44 0.19 -10.14
C THR A 47 -15.25 -0.10 -9.22
N PRO A 48 -14.00 -0.15 -9.74
CA PRO A 48 -12.82 -0.37 -8.92
C PRO A 48 -12.39 0.93 -8.23
N VAL A 49 -12.15 0.87 -6.93
CA VAL A 49 -11.65 1.99 -6.11
C VAL A 49 -10.42 1.57 -5.31
N GLU A 50 -9.35 2.35 -5.37
CA GLU A 50 -8.14 2.07 -4.59
C GLU A 50 -8.32 2.47 -3.13
N MET A 51 -8.34 1.49 -2.22
CA MET A 51 -8.27 1.71 -0.77
C MET A 51 -6.85 1.69 -0.21
N GLY A 52 -5.86 1.38 -1.06
CA GLY A 52 -4.44 1.45 -0.73
C GLY A 52 -3.65 2.37 -1.64
N ALA A 53 -2.42 1.95 -1.97
CA ALA A 53 -1.54 2.66 -2.90
C ALA A 53 -2.24 2.83 -4.26
N THR A 54 -2.01 3.96 -4.93
CA THR A 54 -2.77 4.32 -6.14
C THR A 54 -1.89 4.85 -7.24
N TRP A 55 -1.10 5.87 -6.92
CA TRP A 55 -0.37 6.64 -7.92
C TRP A 55 1.10 6.26 -7.97
N PHE A 56 1.68 6.46 -9.15
CA PHE A 56 3.12 6.49 -9.37
C PHE A 56 3.44 7.54 -10.46
N SER A 57 4.71 7.85 -10.72
CA SER A 57 5.11 8.89 -11.69
C SER A 57 6.27 8.40 -12.54
N ASP A 58 6.77 9.25 -13.43
CA ASP A 58 7.94 8.95 -14.26
C ASP A 58 9.20 8.65 -13.43
N GLN A 59 9.29 9.08 -12.17
CA GLN A 59 10.45 8.82 -11.31
C GLN A 59 10.49 7.37 -10.80
N HIS A 60 9.36 6.66 -10.81
CA HIS A 60 9.23 5.30 -10.29
C HIS A 60 9.66 4.25 -11.33
N GLN A 61 10.94 4.25 -11.65
CA GLN A 61 11.53 3.46 -12.73
C GLN A 61 11.45 1.95 -12.47
N HIS A 62 11.58 1.49 -11.22
CA HIS A 62 11.54 0.06 -10.89
C HIS A 62 10.13 -0.50 -11.08
N LEU A 63 9.13 0.22 -10.59
CA LEU A 63 7.72 -0.16 -10.78
C LEU A 63 7.36 -0.18 -12.26
N ARG A 64 7.74 0.85 -13.02
CA ARG A 64 7.47 0.90 -14.47
C ARG A 64 8.11 -0.27 -15.21
N ALA A 65 9.38 -0.57 -14.93
CA ALA A 65 10.06 -1.73 -15.53
C ALA A 65 9.36 -3.05 -15.19
N LEU A 66 8.83 -3.20 -13.98
CA LEU A 66 8.05 -4.39 -13.60
C LEU A 66 6.70 -4.44 -14.32
N LEU A 67 6.00 -3.32 -14.46
CA LEU A 67 4.74 -3.27 -15.22
C LEU A 67 4.98 -3.65 -16.68
N ASP A 68 6.04 -3.12 -17.31
CA ASP A 68 6.43 -3.45 -18.67
C ASP A 68 6.78 -4.95 -18.81
N GLU A 69 7.56 -5.50 -17.87
CA GLU A 69 7.90 -6.94 -17.84
C GLU A 69 6.65 -7.83 -17.78
N LEU A 70 5.64 -7.42 -16.99
CA LEU A 70 4.41 -8.17 -16.81
C LEU A 70 3.35 -7.87 -17.88
N GLY A 71 3.63 -6.96 -18.81
CA GLY A 71 2.67 -6.52 -19.83
C GLY A 71 1.45 -5.78 -19.25
N ILE A 72 1.59 -5.18 -18.07
CA ILE A 72 0.51 -4.46 -17.37
C ILE A 72 0.50 -3.01 -17.84
N LYS A 73 -0.64 -2.58 -18.38
CA LYS A 73 -0.84 -1.20 -18.83
C LYS A 73 -1.11 -0.27 -17.66
N TYR A 74 -0.81 1.00 -17.88
CA TYR A 74 -1.15 2.11 -17.00
C TYR A 74 -1.55 3.33 -17.82
N PHE A 75 -2.19 4.30 -17.18
CA PHE A 75 -2.73 5.50 -17.81
C PHE A 75 -2.51 6.73 -16.93
N GLU A 76 -2.47 7.91 -17.54
CA GLU A 76 -2.32 9.18 -16.83
C GLU A 76 -3.56 9.47 -15.96
N GLN A 77 -3.33 9.98 -14.76
CA GLN A 77 -4.36 10.45 -13.86
C GLN A 77 -5.13 11.58 -14.53
N TYR A 78 -6.45 11.42 -14.67
CA TYR A 78 -7.30 12.46 -15.21
C TYR A 78 -7.27 13.69 -14.30
N MET A 79 -6.87 14.84 -14.87
CA MET A 79 -6.80 16.14 -14.19
C MET A 79 -7.36 17.29 -15.07
N GLU A 80 -8.03 16.98 -16.18
CA GLU A 80 -8.56 18.01 -17.07
C GLU A 80 -9.78 18.73 -16.46
N GLY A 81 -9.77 20.06 -16.51
CA GLY A 81 -10.81 20.92 -15.93
C GLY A 81 -10.31 21.69 -14.70
N ASN A 82 -11.20 22.45 -14.07
CA ASN A 82 -10.87 23.18 -12.85
C ASN A 82 -10.81 22.21 -11.65
N ALA A 83 -9.88 22.45 -10.73
CA ALA A 83 -9.92 21.85 -9.40
C ALA A 83 -10.78 22.70 -8.47
N LEU A 84 -11.27 22.11 -7.39
CA LEU A 84 -11.88 22.85 -6.29
C LEU A 84 -10.84 23.08 -5.20
N TYR A 85 -10.79 24.29 -4.66
CA TYR A 85 -9.96 24.61 -3.49
C TYR A 85 -10.80 25.27 -2.41
N GLN A 86 -10.72 24.73 -1.19
CA GLN A 86 -11.37 25.30 -0.01
C GLN A 86 -10.33 25.79 1.00
N ALA A 87 -10.19 27.11 1.09
CA ALA A 87 -9.18 27.74 1.95
C ALA A 87 -9.53 27.74 3.45
N SER A 88 -10.81 27.87 3.80
CA SER A 88 -11.28 27.90 5.20
C SER A 88 -12.73 27.40 5.32
N SER A 89 -13.17 27.10 6.54
CA SER A 89 -14.53 26.59 6.81
C SER A 89 -15.64 27.61 6.55
N ALA A 90 -15.30 28.90 6.54
CA ALA A 90 -16.23 30.01 6.29
C ALA A 90 -16.38 30.34 4.79
N ALA A 91 -15.45 29.90 3.95
CA ALA A 91 -15.46 30.14 2.51
C ALA A 91 -16.00 28.91 1.75
N PRO A 92 -16.75 29.12 0.66
CA PRO A 92 -17.09 28.04 -0.26
C PRO A 92 -15.83 27.51 -0.97
N ALA A 93 -15.92 26.32 -1.54
CA ALA A 93 -14.87 25.83 -2.43
C ALA A 93 -14.92 26.63 -3.75
N GLU A 94 -13.75 27.07 -4.22
CA GLU A 94 -13.62 27.86 -5.44
C GLU A 94 -13.00 27.02 -6.56
N ALA A 95 -13.48 27.22 -7.78
CA ALA A 95 -12.90 26.60 -8.96
C ALA A 95 -11.60 27.31 -9.34
N ILE A 96 -10.49 26.57 -9.33
CA ILE A 96 -9.15 27.07 -9.68
C ILE A 96 -8.55 26.26 -10.82
N GLN A 97 -7.69 26.90 -11.61
CA GLN A 97 -6.87 26.20 -12.59
C GLN A 97 -5.57 25.76 -11.93
N ILE A 98 -5.26 24.46 -12.03
CA ILE A 98 -3.98 23.92 -11.58
C ILE A 98 -3.00 24.01 -12.75
N PRO A 99 -1.80 24.59 -12.57
CA PRO A 99 -0.76 24.57 -13.58
C PRO A 99 -0.44 23.13 -13.98
N ARG A 100 -0.10 22.89 -15.25
CA ARG A 100 0.31 21.56 -15.70
C ARG A 100 1.52 21.08 -14.91
N GLN A 101 1.41 19.92 -14.28
CA GLN A 101 2.48 19.28 -13.52
C GLN A 101 2.99 18.05 -14.28
N ALA A 102 4.08 17.45 -13.77
CA ALA A 102 4.50 16.13 -14.24
C ALA A 102 3.35 15.12 -14.00
N PRO A 103 3.09 14.21 -14.95
CA PRO A 103 1.97 13.30 -14.84
C PRO A 103 2.16 12.33 -13.67
N SER A 104 1.05 12.04 -13.00
CA SER A 104 0.91 10.84 -12.18
C SER A 104 0.14 9.80 -12.97
N TYR A 105 0.40 8.53 -12.72
CA TYR A 105 -0.18 7.39 -13.42
C TYR A 105 -0.93 6.48 -12.46
N ARG A 106 -1.90 5.75 -13.00
CA ARG A 106 -2.62 4.67 -12.35
C ARG A 106 -2.52 3.39 -13.18
N ILE A 107 -2.47 2.25 -12.49
CA ILE A 107 -2.44 0.93 -13.14
C ILE A 107 -3.84 0.64 -13.72
N SER A 108 -3.90 0.24 -15.00
CA SER A 108 -5.14 -0.18 -15.63
C SER A 108 -5.68 -1.44 -14.95
N GLY A 109 -6.97 -1.44 -14.58
CA GLY A 109 -7.57 -2.52 -13.78
C GLY A 109 -7.30 -2.42 -12.26
N GLY A 110 -6.61 -1.38 -11.81
CA GLY A 110 -6.30 -1.13 -10.41
C GLY A 110 -4.99 -1.77 -9.94
N THR A 111 -4.45 -1.28 -8.82
CA THR A 111 -3.15 -1.70 -8.30
C THR A 111 -3.14 -3.15 -7.82
N SER A 112 -4.30 -3.71 -7.41
CA SER A 112 -4.44 -5.15 -7.14
C SER A 112 -4.15 -6.01 -8.38
N HIS A 113 -4.32 -5.50 -9.61
CA HIS A 113 -4.02 -6.25 -10.82
C HIS A 113 -2.53 -6.69 -10.90
N LEU A 114 -1.61 -5.84 -10.43
CA LEU A 114 -0.18 -6.18 -10.30
C LEU A 114 0.02 -7.33 -9.30
N ILE A 115 -0.61 -7.22 -8.13
CA ILE A 115 -0.53 -8.23 -7.06
C ILE A 115 -1.06 -9.58 -7.54
N GLU A 116 -2.22 -9.59 -8.20
CA GLU A 116 -2.85 -10.80 -8.73
C GLU A 116 -2.01 -11.43 -9.84
N THR A 117 -1.40 -10.62 -10.71
CA THR A 117 -0.54 -11.11 -11.80
C THR A 117 0.68 -11.83 -11.24
N LEU A 118 1.35 -11.25 -10.25
CA LEU A 118 2.45 -11.92 -9.55
C LEU A 118 1.97 -13.20 -8.86
N PHE A 119 0.88 -13.14 -8.10
CA PHE A 119 0.33 -14.30 -7.39
C PHE A 119 -0.03 -15.47 -8.32
N LYS A 120 -0.71 -15.19 -9.45
CA LYS A 120 -1.04 -16.19 -10.48
C LYS A 120 0.23 -16.88 -11.00
N ALA A 121 1.31 -16.13 -11.21
CA ALA A 121 2.58 -16.69 -11.63
C ALA A 121 3.24 -17.58 -10.58
N LEU A 122 3.00 -17.38 -9.26
CA LEU A 122 3.55 -18.22 -8.19
C LEU A 122 2.80 -19.54 -8.02
N GLY A 123 1.47 -19.52 -8.19
CA GLY A 123 0.56 -20.63 -7.96
C GLY A 123 0.12 -20.73 -6.49
N GLN A 124 -1.17 -20.99 -6.27
CA GLN A 124 -1.84 -20.91 -4.96
C GLN A 124 -1.15 -21.72 -3.86
N LYS A 125 -0.61 -22.90 -4.17
CA LYS A 125 0.06 -23.78 -3.19
C LYS A 125 1.30 -23.16 -2.52
N ASN A 126 1.85 -22.09 -3.08
CA ASN A 126 3.07 -21.45 -2.57
C ASN A 126 2.80 -20.23 -1.69
N VAL A 127 1.55 -19.80 -1.57
CA VAL A 127 1.14 -18.63 -0.79
C VAL A 127 0.07 -19.08 0.19
N LEU A 128 0.44 -19.15 1.46
CA LEU A 128 -0.42 -19.60 2.55
C LEU A 128 -1.00 -18.38 3.26
N LEU A 129 -2.31 -18.18 3.11
CA LEU A 129 -3.06 -17.11 3.75
C LEU A 129 -3.45 -17.51 5.18
N ASP A 130 -3.82 -16.51 5.99
CA ASP A 130 -4.22 -16.70 7.38
C ASP A 130 -3.13 -17.47 8.18
N GLN A 131 -1.88 -17.06 7.97
CA GLN A 131 -0.66 -17.59 8.59
C GLN A 131 0.10 -16.44 9.27
N THR A 132 -0.42 -15.98 10.41
CA THR A 132 0.26 -14.98 11.24
C THR A 132 1.48 -15.59 11.90
N VAL A 133 2.67 -15.15 11.50
CA VAL A 133 3.92 -15.55 12.14
C VAL A 133 4.05 -14.84 13.49
N THR A 134 4.28 -15.59 14.55
CA THR A 134 4.39 -15.10 15.93
C THR A 134 5.79 -15.24 16.51
N GLU A 135 6.56 -16.20 16.03
CA GLU A 135 7.92 -16.44 16.52
C GLU A 135 8.83 -16.97 15.39
N ILE A 136 10.08 -16.52 15.40
CA ILE A 136 11.15 -17.01 14.52
C ILE A 136 12.28 -17.48 15.41
N ARG A 137 12.74 -18.71 15.16
CA ARG A 137 13.78 -19.36 15.96
C ARG A 137 14.94 -19.78 15.09
N PHE A 138 16.14 -19.34 15.44
CA PHE A 138 17.35 -19.70 14.70
C PHE A 138 17.98 -20.94 15.35
N ARG A 139 18.14 -22.00 14.56
CA ARG A 139 18.82 -23.24 14.95
C ARG A 139 20.22 -23.27 14.42
N LYS A 140 20.96 -24.36 14.61
CA LYS A 140 22.30 -24.49 14.03
C LYS A 140 22.25 -24.45 12.49
N ASP A 141 21.37 -25.25 11.90
CA ASP A 141 21.35 -25.49 10.45
C ASP A 141 20.01 -25.12 9.78
N ALA A 142 19.10 -24.45 10.50
CA ALA A 142 17.78 -24.09 10.00
C ALA A 142 17.18 -22.86 10.70
N VAL A 143 16.09 -22.35 10.14
CA VAL A 143 15.20 -21.36 10.73
C VAL A 143 13.82 -22.02 10.91
N GLU A 144 13.32 -22.00 12.14
CA GLU A 144 11.93 -22.38 12.44
C GLU A 144 11.07 -21.12 12.42
N VAL A 145 10.01 -21.11 11.61
CA VAL A 145 9.04 -20.02 11.52
C VAL A 145 7.70 -20.52 12.04
N ILE A 146 7.25 -19.97 13.17
CA ILE A 146 6.06 -20.42 13.89
C ILE A 146 4.88 -19.52 13.50
N ALA A 147 3.87 -20.13 12.89
CA ALA A 147 2.55 -19.54 12.62
C ALA A 147 1.46 -20.47 13.19
N LYS A 148 0.42 -20.83 12.42
CA LYS A 148 -0.53 -21.88 12.82
C LYS A 148 0.13 -23.25 12.91
N GLU A 149 1.13 -23.45 12.08
CA GLU A 149 2.04 -24.58 12.06
C GLU A 149 3.49 -24.08 12.05
N THR A 150 4.43 -24.99 12.28
CA THR A 150 5.85 -24.66 12.23
C THR A 150 6.41 -25.00 10.86
N PHE A 151 7.03 -24.01 10.22
CA PHE A 151 7.74 -24.17 8.96
C PHE A 151 9.25 -24.20 9.22
N ILE A 152 9.95 -25.09 8.50
CA ILE A 152 11.41 -25.18 8.53
C ILE A 152 11.97 -24.64 7.21
N ALA A 153 12.95 -23.76 7.29
CA ALA A 153 13.58 -23.13 6.14
C ALA A 153 15.07 -22.90 6.35
N ASP A 154 15.80 -22.68 5.25
CA ASP A 154 17.22 -22.31 5.31
C ASP A 154 17.37 -20.82 5.60
N LYS A 155 16.44 -20.01 5.06
CA LYS A 155 16.42 -18.55 5.19
C LYS A 155 14.98 -18.03 5.34
N VAL A 156 14.85 -16.90 6.03
CA VAL A 156 13.60 -16.15 6.18
C VAL A 156 13.74 -14.72 5.64
N VAL A 157 12.73 -14.26 4.93
CA VAL A 157 12.61 -12.89 4.43
C VAL A 157 11.46 -12.20 5.15
N LEU A 158 11.76 -11.11 5.86
CA LEU A 158 10.77 -10.23 6.46
C LEU A 158 10.26 -9.24 5.40
N ALA A 159 9.16 -9.60 4.72
CA ALA A 159 8.56 -8.82 3.62
C ALA A 159 7.33 -8.00 4.06
N LEU A 160 7.41 -7.42 5.25
CA LEU A 160 6.39 -6.62 5.92
C LEU A 160 7.03 -5.36 6.58
N PRO A 161 6.24 -4.33 6.92
CA PRO A 161 6.76 -3.11 7.54
C PRO A 161 7.65 -3.38 8.78
N PRO A 162 8.77 -2.65 8.96
CA PRO A 162 9.70 -2.87 10.06
C PRO A 162 9.09 -2.85 11.45
N LYS A 163 8.21 -1.89 11.70
CA LYS A 163 7.53 -1.76 12.99
C LYS A 163 6.69 -2.98 13.35
N LEU A 164 6.06 -3.63 12.36
CA LEU A 164 5.21 -4.79 12.62
C LEU A 164 6.04 -5.98 13.10
N TRP A 165 7.10 -6.38 12.40
CA TRP A 165 7.88 -7.52 12.86
C TRP A 165 8.66 -7.20 14.14
N ALA A 166 9.07 -5.96 14.36
CA ALA A 166 9.75 -5.55 15.59
C ALA A 166 8.85 -5.66 16.83
N LYS A 167 7.54 -5.41 16.67
CA LYS A 167 6.57 -5.44 17.78
C LYS A 167 5.78 -6.76 17.90
N LYS A 168 5.58 -7.50 16.81
CA LYS A 168 4.69 -8.68 16.77
C LYS A 168 5.40 -10.02 16.67
N ILE A 169 6.64 -10.07 16.20
CA ILE A 169 7.37 -11.32 16.03
C ILE A 169 8.40 -11.45 17.14
N LYS A 170 8.31 -12.53 17.91
CA LYS A 170 9.34 -12.90 18.87
C LYS A 170 10.53 -13.53 18.14
N PHE A 171 11.74 -13.13 18.51
CA PHE A 171 12.97 -13.76 18.09
C PHE A 171 13.61 -14.44 19.30
N ASP A 172 13.96 -15.73 19.20
CA ASP A 172 14.54 -16.46 20.33
C ASP A 172 15.97 -16.02 20.67
N SER A 173 16.68 -15.54 19.66
CA SER A 173 17.95 -14.83 19.79
C SER A 173 17.69 -13.33 19.73
N ALA A 174 18.43 -12.56 20.52
CA ALA A 174 18.30 -11.11 20.51
C ALA A 174 18.80 -10.53 19.18
N LEU A 175 17.93 -9.82 18.47
CA LEU A 175 18.34 -8.97 17.36
C LEU A 175 19.20 -7.79 17.85
N PRO A 176 20.10 -7.24 17.03
CA PRO A 176 20.87 -6.05 17.39
C PRO A 176 19.95 -4.93 17.89
N SER A 177 20.28 -4.34 19.05
CA SER A 177 19.43 -3.35 19.71
C SER A 177 19.18 -2.12 18.85
N ASN A 178 20.17 -1.70 18.06
CA ASN A 178 20.04 -0.62 17.09
C ASN A 178 19.06 -0.96 15.95
N LEU A 179 19.03 -2.21 15.47
CA LEU A 179 18.05 -2.66 14.48
C LEU A 179 16.64 -2.59 15.07
N MET A 180 16.45 -3.13 16.27
CA MET A 180 15.15 -3.13 16.93
C MET A 180 14.64 -1.71 17.18
N ALA A 181 15.51 -0.82 17.65
CA ALA A 181 15.17 0.59 17.88
C ALA A 181 14.81 1.32 16.58
N VAL A 182 15.54 1.11 15.48
CA VAL A 182 15.20 1.74 14.20
C VAL A 182 13.88 1.18 13.67
N ALA A 183 13.71 -0.15 13.71
CA ALA A 183 12.53 -0.82 13.19
C ALA A 183 11.25 -0.44 13.95
N SER A 184 11.28 -0.41 15.29
CA SER A 184 10.12 -0.04 16.12
C SER A 184 9.66 1.41 15.86
N HIS A 185 10.59 2.29 15.46
CA HIS A 185 10.34 3.70 15.17
C HIS A 185 10.31 4.03 13.66
N THR A 186 10.19 3.02 12.80
CA THR A 186 10.01 3.23 11.37
C THR A 186 8.54 3.46 11.06
N HIS A 187 8.24 4.57 10.38
CA HIS A 187 6.90 4.89 9.93
C HIS A 187 6.48 3.92 8.84
N THR A 188 5.29 3.34 8.96
CA THR A 188 4.70 2.58 7.86
C THR A 188 3.92 3.55 7.00
N TRP A 189 4.34 3.75 5.75
CA TRP A 189 3.62 4.66 4.86
C TRP A 189 2.13 4.28 4.72
N MET A 190 1.26 5.30 4.82
CA MET A 190 -0.21 5.27 4.93
C MET A 190 -0.82 4.78 6.24
N GLU A 191 -0.04 4.41 7.27
CA GLU A 191 -0.61 3.80 8.48
C GLU A 191 -1.57 4.71 9.27
N ASP A 192 -1.43 6.03 9.10
CA ASP A 192 -2.27 7.03 9.78
C ASP A 192 -3.38 7.57 8.87
N SER A 193 -3.49 7.06 7.64
CA SER A 193 -4.38 7.60 6.61
C SER A 193 -5.77 7.00 6.69
N ILE A 194 -6.77 7.80 6.33
CA ILE A 194 -8.11 7.33 6.00
C ILE A 194 -8.31 7.57 4.50
N LYS A 195 -8.56 6.51 3.74
CA LYS A 195 -9.00 6.64 2.34
C LYS A 195 -10.51 6.59 2.26
N VAL A 196 -11.07 7.37 1.34
CA VAL A 196 -12.50 7.38 1.04
C VAL A 196 -12.72 7.37 -0.46
N ALA A 197 -13.77 6.70 -0.90
CA ALA A 197 -14.22 6.66 -2.28
C ALA A 197 -15.74 6.67 -2.38
N LEU A 198 -16.24 7.36 -3.40
CA LEU A 198 -17.64 7.35 -3.82
C LEU A 198 -17.69 6.94 -5.29
N SER A 199 -18.49 5.93 -5.64
CA SER A 199 -18.74 5.53 -7.04
C SER A 199 -20.02 6.18 -7.58
N PHE A 200 -20.08 6.38 -8.89
CA PHE A 200 -21.18 7.08 -9.57
C PHE A 200 -21.51 6.43 -10.91
N SER A 201 -22.76 6.57 -11.35
CA SER A 201 -23.20 6.11 -12.68
C SER A 201 -22.68 7.00 -13.81
N THR A 202 -22.45 8.28 -13.53
CA THR A 202 -21.90 9.27 -14.48
C THR A 202 -20.83 10.13 -13.81
N PRO A 203 -19.84 10.66 -14.56
CA PRO A 203 -18.82 11.55 -14.02
C PRO A 203 -19.34 12.99 -13.94
N PHE A 204 -20.35 13.23 -13.09
CA PHE A 204 -21.09 14.50 -13.05
C PHE A 204 -20.21 15.75 -12.89
N TRP A 205 -19.04 15.63 -12.26
CA TRP A 205 -18.08 16.73 -12.10
C TRP A 205 -17.62 17.30 -13.45
N GLN A 206 -17.54 16.46 -14.48
CA GLN A 206 -17.06 16.87 -15.80
C GLN A 206 -18.08 17.72 -16.57
N GLU A 207 -19.37 17.52 -16.32
CA GLU A 207 -20.45 18.36 -16.88
C GLU A 207 -20.29 19.83 -16.45
N HIS A 208 -19.64 20.06 -15.30
CA HIS A 208 -19.33 21.39 -14.75
C HIS A 208 -17.90 21.85 -15.03
N LYS A 209 -17.21 21.21 -16.00
CA LYS A 209 -15.79 21.47 -16.32
C LYS A 209 -14.86 21.32 -15.12
N LEU A 210 -15.21 20.49 -14.15
CA LEU A 210 -14.35 20.14 -13.03
C LEU A 210 -13.55 18.88 -13.34
N SER A 211 -12.32 18.84 -12.83
CA SER A 211 -11.42 17.69 -12.94
C SER A 211 -11.73 16.56 -11.97
N GLY A 212 -12.63 16.79 -10.99
CA GLY A 212 -12.83 15.90 -9.84
C GLY A 212 -11.81 16.13 -8.71
N LEU A 213 -10.80 16.99 -8.93
CA LEU A 213 -9.82 17.35 -7.93
C LEU A 213 -10.41 18.31 -6.88
N LEU A 214 -10.21 18.00 -5.60
CA LEU A 214 -10.48 18.89 -4.47
C LEU A 214 -9.24 18.95 -3.60
N PHE A 215 -8.86 20.17 -3.18
CA PHE A 215 -7.97 20.43 -2.05
C PHE A 215 -8.73 21.22 -0.99
N SER A 216 -8.65 20.80 0.27
CA SER A 216 -9.37 21.47 1.35
C SER A 216 -8.51 21.55 2.60
N ASN A 217 -8.32 22.77 3.11
CA ASN A 217 -7.69 23.00 4.41
C ASN A 217 -8.62 22.65 5.59
N PRO A 218 -9.96 22.94 5.54
CA PRO A 218 -10.88 22.54 6.60
C PRO A 218 -11.50 21.16 6.33
N GLY A 219 -12.12 20.61 7.36
CA GLY A 219 -13.03 19.46 7.24
C GLY A 219 -12.33 18.11 7.14
N PRO A 220 -13.13 17.02 7.02
CA PRO A 220 -12.58 15.67 6.96
C PRO A 220 -11.77 15.41 5.69
N VAL A 221 -12.33 15.65 4.50
CA VAL A 221 -11.66 15.36 3.22
C VAL A 221 -10.66 16.46 2.94
N VAL A 222 -9.37 16.10 2.85
CA VAL A 222 -8.28 17.04 2.56
C VAL A 222 -7.94 17.06 1.08
N GLU A 223 -8.07 15.92 0.41
CA GLU A 223 -7.81 15.74 -1.00
C GLU A 223 -8.83 14.77 -1.60
N PHE A 224 -9.25 15.00 -2.84
CA PHE A 224 -10.16 14.14 -3.59
C PHE A 224 -9.82 14.21 -5.08
N TYR A 225 -9.97 13.11 -5.82
CA TYR A 225 -9.48 12.95 -7.19
C TYR A 225 -10.47 12.17 -8.04
N ASP A 226 -10.50 12.44 -9.35
CA ASP A 226 -11.09 11.52 -10.34
C ASP A 226 -10.43 10.15 -10.21
N HIS A 227 -11.28 9.13 -10.02
CA HIS A 227 -10.85 7.75 -9.90
C HIS A 227 -11.50 6.85 -10.94
N SER A 228 -11.97 7.42 -12.05
CA SER A 228 -12.55 6.67 -13.16
C SER A 228 -11.56 5.63 -13.69
N ASN A 229 -12.07 4.51 -14.20
CA ASN A 229 -11.20 3.50 -14.82
C ASN A 229 -10.61 4.01 -16.15
N ASN A 230 -9.60 3.29 -16.63
CA ASN A 230 -8.90 3.58 -17.88
C ASN A 230 -9.85 3.67 -19.09
N GLU A 231 -10.84 2.78 -19.16
CA GLU A 231 -11.82 2.74 -20.26
C GLU A 231 -12.90 3.82 -20.12
N ARG A 232 -12.89 4.60 -19.03
CA ARG A 232 -13.83 5.69 -18.76
C ARG A 232 -15.29 5.22 -18.81
N SER A 233 -15.54 4.03 -18.29
CA SER A 233 -16.84 3.35 -18.22
C SER A 233 -17.33 3.09 -16.79
N LYS A 234 -16.46 3.32 -15.80
CA LYS A 234 -16.69 3.24 -14.37
C LYS A 234 -16.17 4.52 -13.74
N PHE A 235 -16.98 5.15 -12.90
CA PHE A 235 -16.70 6.49 -12.39
C PHE A 235 -16.69 6.48 -10.87
N ALA A 236 -15.63 7.02 -10.31
CA ALA A 236 -15.51 7.22 -8.87
C ALA A 236 -14.73 8.49 -8.60
N LEU A 237 -14.90 9.03 -7.40
CA LEU A 237 -13.99 9.97 -6.81
C LEU A 237 -13.37 9.33 -5.57
N CYS A 238 -12.05 9.45 -5.42
CA CYS A 238 -11.29 8.88 -4.31
C CYS A 238 -10.38 9.93 -3.67
N GLY A 239 -10.11 9.80 -2.38
CA GLY A 239 -9.14 10.67 -1.74
C GLY A 239 -8.88 10.36 -0.28
N PHE A 240 -8.42 11.38 0.44
CA PHE A 240 -7.87 11.26 1.77
C PHE A 240 -8.68 12.07 2.77
N VAL A 241 -8.87 11.47 3.94
CA VAL A 241 -9.51 12.08 5.09
C VAL A 241 -8.46 12.33 6.17
N ASN A 242 -8.53 13.50 6.80
CA ASN A 242 -7.69 13.90 7.90
C ASN A 242 -7.74 12.85 9.03
N SER A 243 -6.57 12.41 9.48
CA SER A 243 -6.42 11.31 10.43
C SER A 243 -7.11 11.55 11.78
N SER A 244 -7.33 12.82 12.17
CA SER A 244 -8.08 13.16 13.40
C SER A 244 -9.53 12.65 13.40
N TYR A 245 -10.10 12.35 12.23
CA TYR A 245 -11.47 11.83 12.11
C TYR A 245 -11.57 10.32 12.33
N LYS A 246 -10.46 9.63 12.61
CA LYS A 246 -10.46 8.19 12.95
C LYS A 246 -11.22 7.88 14.24
N ILE A 247 -11.32 8.85 15.15
CA ILE A 247 -12.00 8.69 16.45
C ILE A 247 -13.53 8.60 16.32
N LEU A 248 -14.08 9.02 15.17
CA LEU A 248 -15.51 9.02 14.95
C LEU A 248 -16.00 7.62 14.55
N SER A 249 -17.28 7.35 14.80
CA SER A 249 -17.93 6.17 14.20
C SER A 249 -17.98 6.28 12.67
N PHE A 250 -18.15 5.15 12.00
CA PHE A 250 -18.34 5.10 10.55
C PHE A 250 -19.48 6.05 10.10
N GLU A 251 -20.64 5.99 10.75
CA GLU A 251 -21.81 6.80 10.38
C GLU A 251 -21.55 8.31 10.56
N GLU A 252 -20.93 8.71 11.67
CA GLU A 252 -20.60 10.12 11.92
C GLU A 252 -19.55 10.64 10.94
N ARG A 253 -18.50 9.85 10.67
CA ARG A 253 -17.45 10.21 9.72
C ARG A 253 -18.02 10.33 8.31
N LYS A 254 -18.78 9.32 7.85
CA LYS A 254 -19.48 9.35 6.57
C LYS A 254 -20.38 10.57 6.44
N ALA A 255 -21.23 10.85 7.44
CA ALA A 255 -22.12 12.02 7.41
C ALA A 255 -21.34 13.33 7.27
N ARG A 256 -20.23 13.50 7.99
CA ARG A 256 -19.37 14.69 7.90
C ARG A 256 -18.67 14.81 6.54
N ILE A 257 -18.19 13.69 5.99
CA ILE A 257 -17.58 13.64 4.66
C ILE A 257 -18.60 14.04 3.59
N ILE A 258 -19.77 13.42 3.56
CA ILE A 258 -20.82 13.74 2.59
C ILE A 258 -21.26 15.19 2.74
N THR A 259 -21.40 15.70 3.97
CA THR A 259 -21.75 17.11 4.20
C THR A 259 -20.71 18.07 3.61
N GLN A 260 -19.42 17.81 3.80
CA GLN A 260 -18.36 18.63 3.22
C GLN A 260 -18.35 18.53 1.69
N LEU A 261 -18.37 17.31 1.15
CA LEU A 261 -18.33 17.10 -0.29
C LEU A 261 -19.56 17.71 -0.98
N LYS A 262 -20.73 17.72 -0.34
CA LYS A 262 -21.93 18.38 -0.85
C LYS A 262 -21.74 19.90 -0.96
N ARG A 263 -21.05 20.51 -0.01
CA ARG A 263 -20.72 21.95 -0.06
C ARG A 263 -19.72 22.27 -1.17
N ALA A 264 -18.82 21.33 -1.49
CA ALA A 264 -17.82 21.52 -2.54
C ALA A 264 -18.36 21.22 -3.95
N PHE A 265 -19.01 20.07 -4.14
CA PHE A 265 -19.42 19.54 -5.44
C PHE A 265 -20.92 19.72 -5.75
N GLY A 266 -21.73 20.21 -4.80
CA GLY A 266 -23.17 20.33 -4.96
C GLY A 266 -23.94 19.06 -4.54
N THR A 267 -25.27 19.09 -4.71
CA THR A 267 -26.18 17.99 -4.30
C THR A 267 -25.95 16.70 -5.09
N GLN A 268 -25.37 16.78 -6.29
CA GLN A 268 -25.11 15.61 -7.13
C GLN A 268 -24.17 14.58 -6.48
N ILE A 269 -23.31 15.00 -5.55
CA ILE A 269 -22.43 14.07 -4.82
C ILE A 269 -23.23 13.06 -4.00
N GLU A 270 -24.45 13.39 -3.57
CA GLU A 270 -25.30 12.51 -2.76
C GLU A 270 -25.88 11.35 -3.59
N ASN A 271 -25.78 11.40 -4.92
CA ASN A 271 -26.22 10.35 -5.82
C ASN A 271 -25.15 9.26 -6.04
N PHE A 272 -24.25 9.06 -5.08
CA PHE A 272 -23.25 7.98 -5.15
C PHE A 272 -23.93 6.61 -5.10
N ILE A 273 -23.37 5.63 -5.80
CA ILE A 273 -23.82 4.24 -5.79
C ILE A 273 -23.28 3.55 -4.53
N ASP A 274 -21.97 3.59 -4.35
CA ASP A 274 -21.28 3.04 -3.17
C ASP A 274 -20.47 4.12 -2.45
N TYR A 275 -20.39 3.96 -1.13
CA TYR A 275 -19.45 4.67 -0.27
C TYR A 275 -18.49 3.62 0.31
N THR A 276 -17.19 3.81 0.10
CA THR A 276 -16.15 2.93 0.65
C THR A 276 -15.14 3.77 1.42
N GLU A 277 -14.72 3.31 2.59
CA GLU A 277 -13.60 3.91 3.32
C GLU A 277 -12.69 2.84 3.90
N CYS A 278 -11.43 3.21 4.13
CA CYS A 278 -10.44 2.39 4.82
C CYS A 278 -9.69 3.27 5.81
N VAL A 279 -9.87 2.98 7.10
CA VAL A 279 -9.10 3.58 8.20
C VAL A 279 -7.87 2.70 8.42
N TRP A 280 -6.72 3.10 7.86
CA TRP A 280 -5.52 2.24 7.88
C TRP A 280 -4.96 1.99 9.29
N SER A 281 -5.31 2.83 10.27
CA SER A 281 -4.95 2.59 11.67
C SER A 281 -5.70 1.41 12.30
N ASP A 282 -6.80 0.96 11.71
CA ASP A 282 -7.55 -0.21 12.19
C ASP A 282 -7.04 -1.52 11.55
N GLU A 283 -6.20 -1.40 10.51
CA GLU A 283 -5.59 -2.54 9.82
C GLU A 283 -4.40 -3.09 10.62
N ILE A 284 -4.66 -4.00 11.56
CA ILE A 284 -3.64 -4.57 12.47
C ILE A 284 -2.44 -5.22 11.78
N ASN A 285 -2.57 -5.64 10.52
CA ASN A 285 -1.49 -6.23 9.73
C ASN A 285 -0.76 -5.19 8.85
N THR A 286 -1.00 -3.91 9.12
CA THR A 286 -0.30 -2.74 8.54
C THR A 286 0.13 -1.79 9.65
N PHE A 287 -0.75 -1.53 10.63
CA PHE A 287 -0.56 -0.59 11.71
C PHE A 287 -0.21 -1.28 13.02
N GLU A 288 0.66 -0.62 13.78
CA GLU A 288 0.91 -0.88 15.19
C GLU A 288 1.14 0.46 15.89
N PRO A 289 0.56 0.71 17.09
CA PRO A 289 0.81 1.92 17.84
C PRO A 289 2.30 2.17 18.03
N SER A 290 2.73 3.42 17.81
CA SER A 290 4.09 3.83 18.17
C SER A 290 4.10 4.43 19.57
N ASP A 291 5.21 4.27 20.27
CA ASP A 291 5.42 4.83 21.60
C ASP A 291 5.83 6.31 21.53
N ILE A 292 6.14 6.79 20.31
CA ILE A 292 6.46 8.18 19.99
C ILE A 292 5.67 8.63 18.76
N GLU A 293 5.52 9.93 18.58
CA GLU A 293 5.00 10.49 17.33
C GLU A 293 6.02 10.29 16.20
N HIS A 294 5.54 9.91 15.01
CA HIS A 294 6.38 9.71 13.83
C HIS A 294 6.19 10.84 12.83
N PHE A 295 7.30 11.33 12.29
CA PHE A 295 7.23 12.12 11.07
C PHE A 295 6.90 11.20 9.86
N PRO A 296 6.19 11.71 8.84
CA PRO A 296 6.00 10.98 7.59
C PRO A 296 7.33 10.47 7.04
N HIS A 297 7.38 9.18 6.69
CA HIS A 297 8.58 8.48 6.20
C HIS A 297 9.75 8.41 7.19
N GLN A 298 9.53 8.57 8.50
CA GLN A 298 10.59 8.40 9.48
C GLN A 298 11.28 7.03 9.37
N ASN A 299 12.61 7.04 9.29
CA ASN A 299 13.50 5.88 9.10
C ASN A 299 13.32 5.09 7.79
N ASN A 300 12.49 5.56 6.85
CA ASN A 300 12.39 4.96 5.53
C ASN A 300 13.75 5.05 4.80
N GLY A 301 14.22 3.92 4.28
CA GLY A 301 15.50 3.78 3.60
C GLY A 301 16.73 3.76 4.51
N ASN A 302 16.55 3.58 5.82
CA ASN A 302 17.67 3.48 6.74
C ASN A 302 18.64 2.35 6.31
N PRO A 303 19.95 2.62 6.18
CA PRO A 303 20.93 1.64 5.71
C PRO A 303 20.99 0.34 6.52
N ILE A 304 20.58 0.36 7.80
CA ILE A 304 20.59 -0.85 8.64
C ILE A 304 19.75 -1.98 8.06
N PHE A 305 18.68 -1.64 7.33
CA PHE A 305 17.80 -2.64 6.69
C PHE A 305 18.43 -3.32 5.47
N LYS A 306 19.57 -2.81 4.97
CA LYS A 306 20.32 -3.45 3.87
C LYS A 306 21.15 -4.63 4.34
N ASN A 307 21.44 -4.70 5.63
CA ASN A 307 22.23 -5.76 6.23
C ASN A 307 21.45 -7.07 6.23
N THR A 308 22.19 -8.16 6.33
CA THR A 308 21.69 -9.49 6.64
C THR A 308 21.97 -9.81 8.10
N PHE A 309 21.20 -10.73 8.67
CA PHE A 309 21.31 -11.09 10.08
C PHE A 309 21.32 -12.61 10.23
N TYR A 310 21.87 -13.09 11.36
CA TYR A 310 22.00 -14.51 11.68
C TYR A 310 22.69 -15.33 10.59
N ASP A 311 23.92 -14.95 10.23
CA ASP A 311 24.73 -15.63 9.21
C ASP A 311 23.99 -15.74 7.86
N ASP A 312 23.47 -14.61 7.38
CA ASP A 312 22.71 -14.50 6.13
C ASP A 312 21.39 -15.29 6.06
N ARG A 313 20.85 -15.71 7.21
CA ARG A 313 19.58 -16.46 7.28
C ARG A 313 18.35 -15.59 7.46
N MET A 314 18.52 -14.33 7.86
CA MET A 314 17.42 -13.36 7.94
C MET A 314 17.70 -12.14 7.06
N ILE A 315 16.74 -11.82 6.19
CA ILE A 315 16.81 -10.68 5.27
C ILE A 315 15.55 -9.83 5.41
N ILE A 316 15.68 -8.51 5.31
CA ILE A 316 14.56 -7.57 5.34
C ILE A 316 14.25 -7.10 3.90
N SER A 317 12.98 -7.13 3.50
CA SER A 317 12.54 -6.79 2.15
C SER A 317 11.18 -6.10 2.14
N SER A 318 11.15 -4.82 2.52
CA SER A 318 9.93 -4.02 2.55
C SER A 318 10.09 -2.73 1.76
N ALA A 319 8.98 -2.02 1.51
CA ALA A 319 9.06 -0.69 0.90
C ALA A 319 9.92 0.26 1.74
N GLU A 320 9.85 0.15 3.07
CA GLU A 320 10.62 0.94 4.02
C GLU A 320 12.11 0.61 4.02
N SER A 321 12.52 -0.60 3.63
CA SER A 321 13.94 -0.97 3.55
C SER A 321 14.64 -0.53 2.26
N ALA A 322 13.88 0.00 1.29
CA ALA A 322 14.41 0.38 -0.01
C ALA A 322 15.36 1.58 0.07
N ALA A 323 16.42 1.59 -0.74
CA ALA A 323 17.30 2.77 -0.84
C ALA A 323 16.72 3.84 -1.77
N GLN A 324 15.77 3.46 -2.62
CA GLN A 324 15.14 4.31 -3.63
C GLN A 324 13.64 4.27 -3.39
N SER A 325 12.99 5.43 -3.42
CA SER A 325 11.54 5.58 -3.23
C SER A 325 10.98 4.86 -1.99
N PRO A 326 11.58 4.99 -0.79
CA PRO A 326 11.20 4.15 0.34
C PRO A 326 9.82 4.48 0.90
N GLY A 327 9.01 3.45 1.12
CA GLY A 327 7.60 3.56 1.51
C GLY A 327 6.62 3.55 0.34
N TYR A 328 7.10 3.67 -0.91
CA TYR A 328 6.27 3.63 -2.11
C TYR A 328 6.25 2.23 -2.76
N MET A 329 5.34 2.01 -3.71
CA MET A 329 5.31 0.78 -4.51
C MET A 329 6.64 0.55 -5.23
N ASP A 330 7.25 1.61 -5.75
CA ASP A 330 8.57 1.55 -6.40
C ASP A 330 9.67 1.05 -5.45
N GLY A 331 9.67 1.53 -4.20
CA GLY A 331 10.57 1.03 -3.17
C GLY A 331 10.34 -0.45 -2.85
N ALA A 332 9.08 -0.91 -2.83
CA ALA A 332 8.78 -2.34 -2.67
C ALA A 332 9.33 -3.18 -3.84
N VAL A 333 9.26 -2.68 -5.07
CA VAL A 333 9.84 -3.36 -6.24
C VAL A 333 11.36 -3.38 -6.18
N TYR A 334 11.97 -2.25 -5.81
CA TYR A 334 13.42 -2.15 -5.60
C TYR A 334 13.91 -3.16 -4.54
N ALA A 335 13.27 -3.17 -3.37
CA ALA A 335 13.61 -4.06 -2.27
C ALA A 335 13.43 -5.54 -2.65
N GLY A 336 12.33 -5.88 -3.32
CA GLY A 336 12.04 -7.24 -3.76
C GLY A 336 13.09 -7.77 -4.76
N ASN A 337 13.44 -6.96 -5.77
CA ASN A 337 14.50 -7.34 -6.73
C ASN A 337 15.87 -7.48 -6.05
N LEU A 338 16.24 -6.53 -5.17
CA LEU A 338 17.51 -6.59 -4.45
C LEU A 338 17.61 -7.84 -3.55
N THR A 339 16.53 -8.16 -2.83
CA THR A 339 16.47 -9.35 -1.97
C THR A 339 16.53 -10.63 -2.79
N ALA A 340 15.80 -10.71 -3.91
CA ALA A 340 15.88 -11.85 -4.81
C ALA A 340 17.30 -12.08 -5.31
N ASN A 341 17.98 -11.04 -5.79
CA ASN A 341 19.35 -11.15 -6.29
C ASN A 341 20.31 -11.67 -5.22
N LYS A 342 20.18 -11.21 -3.97
CA LYS A 342 20.99 -11.73 -2.84
C LYS A 342 20.73 -13.21 -2.58
N LEU A 343 19.47 -13.65 -2.64
CA LEU A 343 19.08 -15.03 -2.41
C LEU A 343 19.52 -15.94 -3.56
N ILE A 344 19.41 -15.48 -4.79
CA ILE A 344 19.84 -16.23 -5.99
C ILE A 344 21.35 -16.40 -5.98
N ALA A 345 22.12 -15.35 -5.68
CA ALA A 345 23.59 -15.43 -5.64
C ALA A 345 24.13 -16.33 -4.50
N ALA A 346 23.30 -16.65 -3.50
CA ALA A 346 23.66 -17.49 -2.36
C ALA A 346 23.16 -18.94 -2.47
N ASN A 347 22.41 -19.28 -3.54
CA ASN A 347 22.03 -20.64 -3.91
C ASN A 347 22.92 -21.13 -5.05
#